data_AF-A0A7R9JKK8-F1
#
_entry.id   AF-A0A7R9JKK8-F1
#
_cell.length_a   1.000
_cell.length_b   1.000
_cell.length_c   1.000
_cell.angle_alpha   90.00
_cell.angle_beta   90.00
_cell.angle_gamma   90.00
#
_symmetry.space_group_name_H-M   'P 1'
#
loop_
_entity.id
_entity.type
_entity.pdbx_description
1 polymer ?
#
loop_
_entity_poly.entity_id
_entity_poly.type
_entity_poly.pdbx_seq_one_letter_code
_entity_poly.pdbx_strand_id
1 'polypeptide(L)'
;MCKRYREYMLPRTARIAVGTYNVNGGKHFRSVVYKDVSLSDWLLDSPRLSKSHSLVDVTNVSEAEVPIDIYAIGFEEIVDLNASNIMAAR
;
A
#
# COMPACT_ATOMS: atom_id res chain seq x y z
N MET A 1 -17.59 -1.13 22.68
CA MET A 1 -18.09 0.24 22.39
C MET A 1 -19.12 0.61 23.45
N CYS A 2 -19.07 1.81 24.03
CA CYS A 2 -19.92 2.20 25.15
C CYS A 2 -21.38 2.44 24.71
N LYS A 3 -22.36 2.23 25.61
CA LYS A 3 -23.82 2.28 25.32
C LYS A 3 -24.33 3.55 24.62
N ARG A 4 -23.62 4.68 24.71
CA ARG A 4 -24.04 6.01 24.22
C ARG A 4 -23.09 6.63 23.19
N TYR A 5 -22.23 5.84 22.54
CA TYR A 5 -21.18 6.38 21.66
C TYR A 5 -21.72 7.27 20.51
N ARG A 6 -22.94 6.99 20.02
CA ARG A 6 -23.57 7.75 18.93
C ARG A 6 -23.97 9.18 19.30
N GLU A 7 -24.02 9.51 20.58
CA GLU A 7 -24.31 10.86 21.07
C GLU A 7 -23.09 11.78 20.99
N TYR A 8 -21.88 11.20 20.88
CA TYR A 8 -20.62 11.93 20.95
C TYR A 8 -19.72 11.71 19.72
N MET A 9 -20.11 10.83 18.80
CA MET A 9 -19.34 10.52 17.60
C MET A 9 -20.22 10.45 16.37
N LEU A 10 -19.67 10.90 15.25
CA LEU A 10 -20.24 10.74 13.92
C LEU A 10 -19.37 9.76 13.11
N PRO A 11 -19.98 8.84 12.33
CA PRO A 11 -19.21 8.00 11.42
C PRO A 11 -18.56 8.88 10.34
N ARG A 12 -17.33 8.53 9.97
CA ARG A 12 -16.60 9.15 8.87
C ARG A 12 -16.00 8.05 8.01
N THR A 13 -16.13 8.20 6.69
CA THR A 13 -15.45 7.31 5.75
C THR A 13 -13.96 7.62 5.76
N ALA A 14 -13.12 6.58 5.77
CA ALA A 14 -11.68 6.68 5.59
C ALA A 14 -11.28 5.83 4.39
N ARG A 15 -10.35 6.34 3.58
CA ARG A 15 -9.81 5.62 2.43
C ARG A 15 -8.55 4.86 2.86
N ILE A 16 -8.57 3.55 2.65
CA ILE A 16 -7.49 2.65 3.03
C ILE A 16 -6.89 2.04 1.77
N ALA A 17 -5.59 2.23 1.55
CA ALA A 17 -4.84 1.52 0.52
C ALA A 17 -4.10 0.34 1.17
N VAL A 18 -4.21 -0.84 0.55
CA VAL A 18 -3.56 -2.06 1.03
C VAL A 18 -2.67 -2.61 -0.07
N GLY A 19 -1.41 -2.88 0.26
CA GLY A 19 -0.42 -3.44 -0.66
C GLY A 19 0.33 -4.59 -0.02
N THR A 20 0.76 -5.56 -0.83
CA THR A 20 1.66 -6.65 -0.44
C THR A 20 2.78 -6.73 -1.48
N TYR A 21 4.01 -6.99 -1.04
CA TYR A 21 5.13 -7.18 -1.94
C TYR A 21 6.19 -8.12 -1.36
N ASN A 22 6.42 -9.23 -2.06
CA ASN A 22 7.54 -10.11 -1.79
C ASN A 22 8.84 -9.49 -2.34
N VAL A 23 9.73 -9.11 -1.44
CA VAL A 23 10.97 -8.41 -1.76
C VAL A 23 12.17 -9.33 -1.89
N ASN A 24 11.97 -10.65 -1.90
CA ASN A 24 12.97 -11.69 -2.16
C ASN A 24 14.31 -11.46 -1.42
N GLY A 25 14.25 -11.30 -0.11
CA GLY A 25 15.41 -11.09 0.77
C GLY A 25 15.74 -9.63 1.07
N GLY A 26 14.99 -8.66 0.54
CA GLY A 26 15.10 -7.23 0.88
C GLY A 26 16.44 -6.56 0.52
N LYS A 27 17.36 -7.28 -0.13
CA LYS A 27 18.68 -6.77 -0.57
C LYS A 27 18.58 -5.58 -1.50
N HIS A 28 17.44 -5.47 -2.18
CA HIS A 28 17.12 -4.42 -3.14
C HIS A 28 16.95 -3.03 -2.50
N PHE A 29 16.69 -2.92 -1.18
CA PHE A 29 16.59 -1.63 -0.50
C PHE A 29 17.94 -0.94 -0.23
N ARG A 30 19.07 -1.64 -0.48
CA ARG A 30 20.42 -1.11 -0.24
C ARG A 30 21.21 -0.83 -1.52
N SER A 31 20.64 -1.07 -2.72
CA SER A 31 21.36 -0.88 -3.98
C SER A 31 20.62 0.08 -4.93
N VAL A 32 21.40 0.76 -5.77
CA VAL A 32 20.96 1.75 -6.78
C VAL A 32 20.08 1.12 -7.88
N VAL A 33 19.82 -0.18 -7.81
CA VAL A 33 19.02 -0.97 -8.77
C VAL A 33 17.53 -0.58 -8.75
N TYR A 34 17.09 0.19 -7.75
CA TYR A 34 15.72 0.67 -7.64
C TYR A 34 15.36 1.87 -8.55
N LYS A 35 16.22 2.24 -9.50
CA LYS A 35 15.89 3.30 -10.47
C LYS A 35 14.70 2.94 -11.37
N ASP A 36 14.43 1.65 -11.58
CA ASP A 36 13.43 1.18 -12.54
C ASP A 36 12.09 0.75 -11.89
N VAL A 37 12.01 0.67 -10.56
CA VAL A 37 10.76 0.35 -9.84
C VAL A 37 10.26 1.59 -9.11
N SER A 38 9.24 2.23 -9.66
CA SER A 38 8.59 3.39 -9.04
C SER A 38 7.65 2.93 -7.92
N LEU A 39 8.05 3.10 -6.66
CA LEU A 39 7.15 2.88 -5.51
C LEU A 39 5.92 3.80 -5.55
N SER A 40 6.04 4.98 -6.15
CA SER A 40 4.91 5.89 -6.39
C SER A 40 3.89 5.29 -7.35
N ASP A 41 4.33 4.58 -8.40
CA ASP A 41 3.42 3.92 -9.34
C ASP A 41 2.57 2.86 -8.62
N TRP A 42 3.17 2.17 -7.65
CA TRP A 42 2.47 1.18 -6.85
C TRP A 42 1.58 1.80 -5.76
N LEU A 43 2.10 2.73 -4.96
CA LEU A 43 1.42 3.19 -3.73
C LEU A 43 0.54 4.42 -3.94
N LEU A 44 0.83 5.27 -4.92
CA LEU A 44 0.17 6.56 -5.11
C LEU A 44 -0.64 6.58 -6.41
N ASP A 45 -0.05 6.08 -7.49
CA ASP A 45 -0.55 6.32 -8.84
C ASP A 45 -1.27 5.10 -9.42
N SER A 46 -1.23 3.95 -8.74
CA SER A 46 -1.89 2.71 -9.15
C SER A 46 -3.37 2.90 -9.53
N PRO A 47 -4.19 3.67 -8.79
CA PRO A 47 -5.56 3.96 -9.20
C PRO A 47 -5.67 4.76 -10.50
N ARG A 48 -4.70 5.64 -10.79
CA ARG A 48 -4.66 6.42 -12.05
C ARG A 48 -4.16 5.55 -13.20
N LEU A 49 -3.08 4.81 -12.99
CA LEU A 49 -2.47 3.91 -13.97
C LEU A 49 -3.40 2.76 -14.38
N SER A 50 -4.18 2.21 -13.46
CA SER A 50 -5.19 1.20 -13.79
C SER A 50 -6.32 1.74 -14.66
N LYS A 51 -6.65 3.03 -14.53
CA LYS A 51 -7.69 3.71 -15.33
C LYS A 51 -7.18 4.19 -16.70
N SER A 52 -5.89 4.53 -16.85
CA SER A 52 -5.33 4.95 -18.15
C SER A 52 -5.32 3.84 -19.21
N HIS A 53 -5.47 2.57 -18.81
CA HIS A 53 -5.64 1.44 -19.71
C HIS A 53 -7.11 1.09 -20.00
N SER A 54 -8.06 1.87 -19.48
CA SER A 54 -9.49 1.67 -19.73
C SER A 54 -9.90 2.21 -21.10
N LEU A 55 -10.59 1.40 -21.91
CA LEU A 55 -11.20 1.81 -23.18
C LEU A 55 -12.33 2.84 -23.01
N VAL A 56 -12.85 3.00 -21.80
CA VAL A 56 -13.88 3.96 -21.44
C VAL A 56 -13.32 5.02 -20.52
N ASP A 57 -13.53 6.28 -20.91
CA ASP A 57 -13.11 7.44 -20.12
C ASP A 57 -14.04 7.62 -18.90
N VAL A 58 -13.58 7.14 -17.75
CA VAL A 58 -14.21 7.33 -16.44
C VAL A 58 -13.55 8.46 -15.64
N THR A 59 -12.82 9.36 -16.31
CA THR A 59 -12.13 10.51 -15.66
C THR A 59 -13.06 11.51 -15.00
N ASN A 60 -14.39 11.41 -15.20
CA ASN A 60 -15.38 12.23 -14.52
C ASN A 60 -15.50 11.99 -13.00
N VAL A 61 -14.61 11.20 -12.39
CA VAL A 61 -14.59 11.00 -10.93
C VAL A 61 -13.26 11.47 -10.35
N SER A 62 -13.34 12.59 -9.61
CA SER A 62 -12.31 13.22 -8.77
C SER A 62 -11.73 12.34 -7.65
N GLU A 63 -12.05 11.04 -7.63
CA GLU A 63 -11.52 10.06 -6.68
C GLU A 63 -9.99 9.96 -6.72
N ALA A 64 -9.35 10.26 -7.85
CA ALA A 64 -7.90 10.24 -7.95
C ALA A 64 -7.21 11.38 -7.17
N GLU A 65 -7.93 12.46 -6.82
CA GLU A 65 -7.40 13.60 -6.07
C GLU A 65 -7.57 13.47 -4.55
N VAL A 66 -8.50 12.63 -4.08
CA VAL A 66 -8.71 12.43 -2.65
C VAL A 66 -7.56 11.60 -2.08
N PRO A 67 -6.77 12.11 -1.11
CA PRO A 67 -5.65 11.36 -0.57
C PRO A 67 -6.11 10.09 0.15
N ILE A 68 -5.21 9.11 0.23
CA ILE A 68 -5.39 7.96 1.12
C ILE A 68 -5.19 8.42 2.57
N ASP A 69 -6.10 8.04 3.46
CA ASP A 69 -5.99 8.35 4.89
C ASP A 69 -5.05 7.37 5.60
N ILE A 70 -5.09 6.09 5.22
CA ILE A 70 -4.32 5.00 5.85
C ILE A 70 -3.72 4.08 4.78
N TYR A 71 -2.41 3.84 4.90
CA TYR A 71 -1.71 2.82 4.12
C TYR A 71 -1.40 1.60 4.99
N ALA A 72 -1.75 0.41 4.51
CA ALA A 72 -1.35 -0.87 5.09
C ALA A 72 -0.50 -1.63 4.06
N ILE A 73 0.82 -1.67 4.28
CA ILE A 73 1.78 -2.26 3.34
C ILE A 73 2.45 -3.45 3.99
N GLY A 74 2.15 -4.65 3.49
CA GLY A 74 2.81 -5.89 3.86
C GLY A 74 4.02 -6.16 2.97
N PHE A 75 5.08 -6.68 3.57
CA PHE A 75 6.24 -7.18 2.84
C PHE A 75 6.53 -8.62 3.24
N GLU A 76 6.77 -9.46 2.25
CA GLU A 76 7.23 -10.84 2.45
C GLU A 76 8.71 -10.94 2.13
N GLU A 77 9.41 -11.85 2.82
CA GLU A 77 10.85 -12.08 2.62
C GLU A 77 11.71 -10.81 2.74
N ILE A 78 11.38 -9.90 3.67
CA ILE A 78 12.16 -8.67 3.90
C ILE A 78 13.61 -8.94 4.33
N VAL A 79 13.86 -10.14 4.83
CA VAL A 79 15.20 -10.68 5.09
C VAL A 79 15.32 -12.02 4.36
N ASP A 80 16.55 -12.37 3.95
CA ASP A 80 16.82 -13.68 3.37
C ASP A 80 16.31 -14.81 4.29
N LEU A 81 15.65 -15.81 3.72
CA LEU A 81 15.27 -17.03 4.43
C LEU A 81 16.50 -17.93 4.62
N ASN A 82 17.31 -17.61 5.63
CA ASN A 82 18.41 -18.47 6.10
C ASN A 82 18.15 -18.96 7.53
N ALA A 83 18.82 -20.05 7.92
CA ALA A 83 18.61 -20.70 9.22
C ALA A 83 18.83 -19.75 10.40
N SER A 84 19.78 -18.81 10.30
CA SER A 84 20.01 -17.78 11.31
C SER A 84 18.82 -16.83 11.47
N ASN A 85 18.21 -16.39 10.37
CA ASN A 85 17.05 -15.49 10.41
C ASN A 85 15.79 -16.19 10.92
N ILE A 86 15.62 -17.48 10.60
CA ILE A 86 14.50 -18.29 11.10
C ILE A 86 14.62 -18.49 12.62
N MET A 87 15.82 -18.76 13.13
CA MET A 87 16.06 -18.92 14.57
C MET A 87 15.87 -17.61 15.35
N ALA A 88 16.17 -16.47 14.74
CA ALA A 88 16.02 -15.15 15.38
C ALA A 88 14.57 -14.63 15.40
N ALA A 89 13.71 -15.12 14.52
CA ALA A 89 12.30 -14.73 14.44
C ALA A 89 11.39 -15.52 15.39
N ARG A 90 11.95 -16.43 16.20
CA ARG A 90 11.23 -17.31 17.11
C ARG A 90 11.22 -16.81 18.55
#